data_AF-A0A7W1FMA0-F1
#
_entry.id   AF-A0A7W1FMA0-F1
#
_cell.length_a   1.000
_cell.length_b   1.000
_cell.length_c   1.000
_cell.angle_alpha   90.00
_cell.angle_beta   90.00
_cell.angle_gamma   90.00
#
_symmetry.space_group_name_H-M   'P 1'
#
loop_
_entity.id
_entity.type
_entity.pdbx_description
1 polymer ?
#
loop_
_entity_poly.entity_id
_entity_poly.type
_entity_poly.pdbx_seq_one_letter_code
_entity_poly.pdbx_strand_id
1 'polypeptide(L)'
;MSPLRWIVIGCLAVVIGVVVLWRLTTEEPAAAHRLARVADDDLLPELALEHPETQRHAFRAPTPVAVSSVSTSTTPTAPAPPMVSIADLTSENEVRRWLENQAAHMAGETGWSRKDPLVDEFARVPSAYWGVMLDAAKHFTSKARGLTEEALIRSAGVEHRELVLKAFSEQLFLVDVVTRYGWVEDCADTMRKRLKDPKFTSNRMGDTTQLLVALASLHDERDFTLFADVLRSTRYGYWQARMARALTTVPGFDLDAAATSAWRYYEQGQYPDHQDGFAVAAARAGIAAALPISVLHAAGGKGTKWSSGELQDEARALLRDHLGLHIDADDGTAALAWWESAKDQVRWDADTRRWTGPKPPVFPLKQEQPAITPGANDF
;
A
#
# COMPACT_ATOMS: atom_id res chain seq x y z
N MET A 1 30.47 -28.12 41.99
CA MET A 1 29.31 -28.39 41.11
C MET A 1 28.92 -29.84 41.25
N SER A 2 27.63 -30.16 41.38
CA SER A 2 27.20 -31.56 41.54
C SER A 2 27.37 -32.34 40.22
N PRO A 3 27.68 -33.64 40.27
CA PRO A 3 27.83 -34.49 39.08
C PRO A 3 26.59 -34.47 38.18
N LEU A 4 25.40 -34.22 38.76
CA LEU A 4 24.16 -34.05 38.01
C LEU A 4 24.18 -32.86 37.02
N ARG A 5 24.85 -31.75 37.37
CA ARG A 5 24.94 -30.59 36.48
C ARG A 5 25.79 -30.86 35.24
N TRP A 6 26.85 -31.66 35.37
CA TRP A 6 27.68 -32.04 34.23
C TRP A 6 26.95 -32.96 33.25
N ILE A 7 26.11 -33.86 33.76
CA ILE A 7 25.27 -34.74 32.93
C ILE A 7 24.25 -33.89 32.14
N VAL A 8 23.58 -32.95 32.79
CA VAL A 8 22.57 -32.08 32.14
C VAL A 8 23.22 -31.21 31.05
N ILE A 9 24.39 -30.62 31.32
CA ILE A 9 25.12 -29.81 30.33
C ILE A 9 25.59 -30.68 29.16
N GLY A 10 26.10 -31.89 29.42
CA GLY A 10 26.50 -32.84 28.39
C GLY A 10 25.34 -33.25 27.48
N CYS A 11 24.18 -33.58 28.05
CA CYS A 11 22.99 -33.93 27.29
C CYS A 11 22.50 -32.76 26.42
N LEU A 12 22.54 -31.52 26.94
CA LEU A 12 22.12 -30.34 26.19
C LEU A 12 23.05 -30.08 24.99
N ALA A 13 24.36 -30.23 25.17
CA ALA A 13 25.34 -30.06 24.10
C ALA A 13 25.15 -31.09 22.98
N VAL A 14 24.83 -32.34 23.32
CA VAL A 14 24.54 -33.40 22.34
C VAL A 14 23.26 -33.09 21.56
N VAL A 15 22.19 -32.64 22.22
CA VAL A 15 20.94 -32.27 21.55
C VAL A 15 21.15 -31.11 20.59
N ILE A 16 21.88 -30.07 21.01
CA ILE A 16 22.21 -28.92 20.13
C ILE A 16 23.05 -29.39 18.94
N GLY A 17 24.06 -30.24 19.17
CA GLY A 17 24.89 -30.80 18.10
C GLY A 17 24.07 -31.61 17.07
N VAL A 18 23.14 -32.43 17.53
CA VAL A 18 22.25 -33.22 16.66
C VAL A 18 21.30 -32.32 15.87
N VAL A 19 20.72 -31.29 16.49
CA VAL A 19 19.83 -30.35 15.79
C VAL A 19 20.57 -29.54 14.73
N VAL A 20 21.78 -29.05 15.04
CA VAL A 20 22.61 -28.33 14.07
C VAL A 20 23.05 -29.24 12.92
N LEU A 21 23.49 -30.47 13.22
CA LEU A 21 23.89 -31.44 12.20
C LEU A 21 22.71 -31.88 11.33
N TRP A 22 21.53 -32.08 11.91
CA TRP A 22 20.31 -32.42 11.18
C TRP A 22 19.90 -31.26 10.26
N ARG A 23 19.98 -30.01 10.73
CA ARG A 23 19.66 -28.84 9.91
C ARG A 23 20.63 -28.66 8.75
N LEU A 24 21.93 -28.83 8.99
CA LEU A 24 22.95 -28.75 7.94
C LEU A 24 22.82 -29.88 6.90
N THR A 25 22.45 -31.09 7.32
CA THR A 25 22.33 -32.24 6.39
C THR A 25 21.00 -32.29 5.64
N THR A 26 19.95 -31.61 6.11
CA THR A 26 18.62 -31.64 5.47
C THR A 26 18.28 -30.38 4.66
N GLU A 27 18.87 -29.22 4.94
CA GLU A 27 18.58 -27.98 4.21
C GLU A 27 19.50 -27.74 2.99
N GLU A 28 20.70 -28.35 2.91
CA GLU A 28 21.64 -28.13 1.78
C GLU A 28 21.40 -28.91 0.47
N PRO A 29 20.87 -30.16 0.41
CA PRO A 29 20.78 -30.87 -0.87
C PRO A 29 19.68 -30.30 -1.80
N ALA A 30 18.74 -29.52 -1.26
CA ALA A 30 17.70 -28.86 -2.06
C ALA A 30 18.20 -27.58 -2.76
N ALA A 31 19.22 -26.92 -2.22
CA ALA A 31 19.83 -25.72 -2.81
C ALA A 31 20.89 -26.08 -3.88
N ALA A 32 21.68 -27.13 -3.64
CA ALA A 32 22.69 -27.61 -4.58
C ALA A 32 22.08 -28.15 -5.90
N HIS A 33 20.91 -28.82 -5.83
CA HIS A 33 20.22 -29.30 -7.03
C HIS A 33 19.59 -28.21 -7.90
N ARG A 34 19.39 -26.98 -7.37
CA ARG A 34 18.88 -25.84 -8.16
C ARG A 34 19.99 -25.07 -8.85
N LEU A 35 21.20 -25.02 -8.28
CA LEU A 35 22.35 -24.35 -8.90
C LEU A 35 23.01 -25.21 -10.00
N ALA A 36 22.94 -26.53 -9.91
CA ALA A 36 23.48 -27.42 -10.95
C ALA A 36 22.68 -27.42 -12.27
N ARG A 37 21.47 -26.84 -12.32
CA ARG A 37 20.68 -26.68 -13.55
C ARG A 37 20.92 -25.37 -14.30
N VAL A 38 21.75 -24.48 -13.76
CA VAL A 38 22.03 -23.16 -14.37
C VAL A 38 23.43 -23.11 -15.01
N ALA A 39 24.24 -24.17 -14.86
CA ALA A 39 25.63 -24.18 -15.30
C ALA A 39 25.94 -25.01 -16.56
N ASP A 40 24.94 -25.68 -17.17
CA ASP A 40 25.08 -26.36 -18.45
C ASP A 40 23.99 -25.87 -19.41
N ASP A 41 24.34 -24.87 -20.23
CA ASP A 41 23.90 -24.72 -21.62
C ASP A 41 24.63 -23.50 -22.22
N ASP A 42 25.86 -23.74 -22.65
CA ASP A 42 26.49 -23.02 -23.75
C ASP A 42 25.65 -23.31 -25.01
N LEU A 43 24.83 -22.36 -25.46
CA LEU A 43 24.41 -22.19 -26.85
C LEU A 43 23.65 -20.86 -26.99
N LEU A 44 24.30 -19.88 -27.62
CA LEU A 44 23.65 -18.71 -28.22
C LEU A 44 22.57 -19.17 -29.22
N PRO A 45 21.47 -18.41 -29.36
CA PRO A 45 20.92 -18.23 -30.70
C PRO A 45 20.75 -16.76 -31.05
N GLU A 46 21.26 -16.45 -32.23
CA GLU A 46 20.89 -15.29 -33.05
C GLU A 46 19.37 -15.12 -33.12
N LEU A 47 18.88 -13.93 -32.75
CA LEU A 47 17.53 -13.50 -33.04
C LEU A 47 17.46 -13.00 -34.48
N ALA A 48 17.19 -13.92 -35.40
CA ALA A 48 16.73 -13.61 -36.74
C ALA A 48 15.27 -13.10 -36.69
N LEU A 49 15.04 -11.96 -37.33
CA LEU A 49 13.73 -11.44 -37.70
C LEU A 49 13.05 -12.41 -38.66
N GLU A 50 11.96 -13.07 -38.25
CA GLU A 50 11.00 -13.67 -39.18
C GLU A 50 9.56 -13.22 -38.89
N HIS A 51 8.91 -12.76 -39.95
CA HIS A 51 7.51 -12.36 -40.04
C HIS A 51 6.55 -13.55 -39.83
N PRO A 52 5.40 -13.36 -39.17
CA PRO A 52 4.29 -14.28 -39.32
C PRO A 52 3.22 -13.69 -40.26
N GLU A 53 3.23 -14.14 -41.51
CA GLU A 53 2.02 -14.18 -42.34
C GLU A 53 1.25 -15.50 -42.11
N THR A 54 -0.07 -15.38 -42.08
CA THR A 54 -1.09 -16.40 -42.34
C THR A 54 -1.37 -17.49 -41.29
N GLN A 55 -2.29 -17.17 -40.37
CA GLN A 55 -3.39 -18.09 -40.04
C GLN A 55 -4.73 -17.39 -40.24
N ARG A 56 -5.36 -17.63 -41.41
CA ARG A 56 -6.75 -17.26 -41.70
C ARG A 56 -7.68 -18.25 -40.98
N HIS A 57 -8.12 -17.91 -39.77
CA HIS A 57 -9.35 -18.47 -39.25
C HIS A 57 -10.54 -17.70 -39.84
N ALA A 58 -11.38 -18.43 -40.57
CA ALA A 58 -12.60 -17.90 -41.16
C ALA A 58 -13.52 -17.31 -40.09
N PHE A 59 -13.73 -16.00 -40.13
CA PHE A 59 -14.80 -15.33 -39.42
C PHE A 59 -16.15 -15.84 -39.94
N ARG A 60 -16.79 -16.71 -39.17
CA ARG A 60 -18.22 -16.98 -39.31
C ARG A 60 -18.95 -15.85 -38.59
N ALA A 61 -19.78 -15.10 -39.31
CA ALA A 61 -20.60 -14.05 -38.72
C ALA A 61 -21.45 -14.63 -37.56
N PRO A 62 -21.58 -13.92 -36.43
CA PRO A 62 -22.39 -14.38 -35.31
C PRO A 62 -23.84 -14.51 -35.76
N THR A 63 -24.41 -15.71 -35.57
CA THR A 63 -25.84 -15.93 -35.65
C THR A 63 -26.51 -15.09 -34.56
N PRO A 64 -27.55 -14.29 -34.85
CA PRO A 64 -28.25 -13.52 -33.84
C PRO A 64 -28.91 -14.48 -32.86
N VAL A 65 -28.33 -14.61 -31.66
CA VAL A 65 -28.98 -15.30 -30.54
C VAL A 65 -30.06 -14.36 -30.03
N ALA A 66 -31.31 -14.86 -30.03
CA ALA A 66 -32.44 -14.16 -29.43
C ALA A 66 -32.09 -13.76 -28.00
N VAL A 67 -32.12 -12.46 -27.73
CA VAL A 67 -31.94 -11.90 -26.39
C VAL A 67 -33.14 -12.35 -25.56
N SER A 68 -32.96 -13.42 -24.78
CA SER A 68 -33.88 -13.72 -23.68
C SER A 68 -33.76 -12.56 -22.70
N SER A 69 -34.83 -11.78 -22.63
CA SER A 69 -35.07 -10.76 -21.62
C SER A 69 -34.89 -11.38 -20.23
N VAL A 70 -33.72 -11.13 -19.63
CA VAL A 70 -33.51 -11.33 -18.21
C VAL A 70 -34.38 -10.30 -17.52
N SER A 71 -35.55 -10.73 -17.04
CA SER A 71 -36.37 -9.98 -16.12
C SER A 71 -35.53 -9.70 -14.87
N THR A 72 -34.94 -8.50 -14.80
CA THR A 72 -34.46 -7.93 -13.55
C THR A 72 -35.68 -7.80 -12.64
N SER A 73 -35.83 -8.75 -11.72
CA SER A 73 -36.71 -8.65 -10.58
C SER A 73 -36.29 -7.41 -9.77
N THR A 74 -36.81 -6.25 -10.14
CA THR A 74 -36.86 -5.07 -9.28
C THR A 74 -37.79 -5.42 -8.14
N THR A 75 -37.21 -6.00 -7.08
CA THR A 75 -37.87 -6.04 -5.78
C THR A 75 -38.23 -4.59 -5.45
N PRO A 76 -39.49 -4.27 -5.10
CA PRO A 76 -39.87 -2.90 -4.81
C PRO A 76 -39.02 -2.42 -3.65
N THR A 77 -38.10 -1.48 -3.91
CA THR A 77 -37.43 -0.73 -2.85
C THR A 77 -38.54 -0.07 -2.05
N ALA A 78 -38.72 -0.51 -0.80
CA ALA A 78 -39.69 0.09 0.09
C ALA A 78 -39.49 1.62 0.07
N PRO A 79 -40.56 2.43 0.01
CA PRO A 79 -40.43 3.87 0.01
C PRO A 79 -39.59 4.29 1.20
N ALA A 80 -38.52 5.05 0.94
CA ALA A 80 -37.62 5.52 1.99
C ALA A 80 -38.47 6.26 3.03
N PRO A 81 -38.45 5.85 4.31
CA PRO A 81 -39.20 6.55 5.35
C PRO A 81 -38.75 8.02 5.38
N PRO A 82 -39.65 8.97 5.74
CA PRO A 82 -39.25 10.37 5.88
C PRO A 82 -38.06 10.44 6.83
N MET A 83 -36.91 10.87 6.30
CA MET A 83 -35.67 10.97 7.07
C MET A 83 -35.84 12.07 8.11
N VAL A 84 -36.16 11.66 9.34
CA VAL A 84 -35.89 12.49 10.52
C VAL A 84 -34.39 12.75 10.54
N SER A 85 -33.98 14.02 10.65
CA SER A 85 -32.56 14.35 10.72
C SER A 85 -31.97 13.81 12.02
N ILE A 86 -30.72 13.34 11.97
CA ILE A 86 -30.06 12.81 13.17
C ILE A 86 -29.85 13.90 14.24
N ALA A 87 -29.79 15.16 13.83
CA ALA A 87 -29.67 16.31 14.72
C ALA A 87 -30.93 16.54 15.57
N ASP A 88 -32.09 16.06 15.11
CA ASP A 88 -33.38 16.22 15.79
C ASP A 88 -33.64 15.09 16.81
N LEU A 89 -32.76 14.08 16.89
CA LEU A 89 -32.93 12.94 17.80
C LEU A 89 -32.50 13.32 19.22
N THR A 90 -33.34 12.95 20.20
CA THR A 90 -33.23 13.44 21.58
C THR A 90 -32.81 12.38 22.58
N SER A 91 -32.52 11.16 22.12
CA SER A 91 -32.06 10.07 22.98
C SER A 91 -31.12 9.10 22.28
N GLU A 92 -30.27 8.42 23.05
CA GLU A 92 -29.37 7.37 22.56
C GLU A 92 -30.12 6.26 21.80
N ASN A 93 -31.31 5.87 22.26
CA ASN A 93 -32.11 4.82 21.65
C ASN A 93 -32.71 5.24 20.31
N GLU A 94 -32.99 6.53 20.11
CA GLU A 94 -33.42 7.05 18.81
C GLU A 94 -32.26 7.08 17.83
N VAL A 95 -31.09 7.59 18.26
CA VAL A 95 -29.87 7.61 17.46
C VAL A 95 -29.48 6.20 17.04
N ARG A 96 -29.47 5.23 17.96
CA ARG A 96 -29.16 3.83 17.68
C ARG A 96 -30.10 3.23 16.62
N ARG A 97 -31.42 3.37 16.82
CA ARG A 97 -32.42 2.85 15.86
C ARG A 97 -32.28 3.52 14.50
N TRP A 98 -32.00 4.82 14.47
CA TRP A 98 -31.77 5.54 13.23
C TRP A 98 -30.54 4.98 12.49
N LEU A 99 -29.41 4.80 13.18
CA LEU A 99 -28.19 4.23 12.58
C LEU A 99 -28.42 2.80 12.08
N GLU A 100 -29.12 1.96 12.86
CA GLU A 100 -29.48 0.59 12.47
C GLU A 100 -30.35 0.57 11.21
N ASN A 101 -31.34 1.47 11.10
CA ASN A 101 -32.18 1.60 9.91
C ASN A 101 -31.36 2.02 8.68
N GLN A 102 -30.47 3.00 8.84
CA GLN A 102 -29.58 3.41 7.75
C GLN A 102 -28.66 2.27 7.31
N ALA A 103 -28.06 1.54 8.27
CA ALA A 103 -27.23 0.38 7.98
C ALA A 103 -28.02 -0.73 7.25
N ALA A 104 -29.27 -0.98 7.64
CA ALA A 104 -30.15 -1.93 6.98
C ALA A 104 -30.49 -1.50 5.54
N HIS A 105 -30.72 -0.21 5.30
CA HIS A 105 -30.94 0.32 3.95
C HIS A 105 -29.72 0.18 3.05
N MET A 106 -28.52 0.28 3.61
CA MET A 106 -27.26 0.12 2.89
C MET A 106 -26.77 -1.33 2.82
N ALA A 107 -27.54 -2.29 3.34
CA ALA A 107 -27.13 -3.68 3.38
C ALA A 107 -26.94 -4.24 1.97
N GLY A 108 -25.75 -4.81 1.70
CA GLY A 108 -25.39 -5.36 0.40
C GLY A 108 -24.75 -4.35 -0.56
N GLU A 109 -24.77 -3.05 -0.25
CA GLU A 109 -24.02 -2.07 -1.02
C GLU A 109 -22.52 -2.18 -0.72
N THR A 110 -21.73 -2.26 -1.79
CA THR A 110 -20.27 -2.28 -1.73
C THR A 110 -19.72 -0.99 -2.31
N GLY A 111 -18.76 -0.39 -1.61
CA GLY A 111 -18.20 0.91 -1.97
C GLY A 111 -18.94 2.09 -1.32
N TRP A 112 -18.16 3.10 -0.97
CA TRP A 112 -18.64 4.36 -0.43
C TRP A 112 -17.63 5.46 -0.76
N SER A 113 -18.07 6.71 -0.67
CA SER A 113 -17.21 7.87 -0.92
C SER A 113 -17.14 8.72 0.33
N ARG A 114 -15.97 9.30 0.62
CA ARG A 114 -15.85 10.34 1.64
C ARG A 114 -16.76 11.53 1.34
N LYS A 115 -17.14 11.76 0.08
CA LYS A 115 -18.05 12.85 -0.31
C LYS A 115 -19.53 12.44 -0.31
N ASP A 116 -19.86 11.26 0.22
CA ASP A 116 -21.24 10.83 0.34
C ASP A 116 -21.98 11.76 1.33
N PRO A 117 -23.15 12.33 0.95
CA PRO A 117 -23.91 13.24 1.81
C PRO A 117 -24.29 12.64 3.17
N LEU A 118 -24.39 11.31 3.27
CA LEU A 118 -24.65 10.64 4.54
C LEU A 118 -23.52 10.81 5.55
N VAL A 119 -22.28 11.02 5.10
CA VAL A 119 -21.17 11.34 6.01
C VAL A 119 -21.46 12.64 6.76
N ASP A 120 -21.91 13.68 6.03
CA ASP A 120 -22.18 14.98 6.63
C ASP A 120 -23.42 14.95 7.52
N GLU A 121 -24.43 14.15 7.17
CA GLU A 121 -25.57 13.91 8.05
C GLU A 121 -25.13 13.19 9.33
N PHE A 122 -24.39 12.09 9.23
CA PHE A 122 -23.90 11.32 10.38
C PHE A 122 -22.97 12.16 11.27
N ALA A 123 -22.21 13.09 10.68
CA ALA A 123 -21.34 14.00 11.42
C ALA A 123 -22.09 15.03 12.28
N ARG A 124 -23.40 15.21 12.07
CA ARG A 124 -24.25 16.10 12.89
C ARG A 124 -24.77 15.48 14.18
N VAL A 125 -24.38 14.23 14.48
CA VAL A 125 -24.72 13.59 15.75
C VAL A 125 -24.26 14.47 16.92
N PRO A 126 -25.17 14.82 17.85
CA PRO A 126 -24.79 15.54 19.06
C PRO A 126 -23.69 14.81 19.83
N SER A 127 -22.72 15.57 20.37
CA SER A 127 -21.57 15.04 21.11
C SER A 127 -21.98 14.07 22.24
N ALA A 128 -23.11 14.32 22.89
CA ALA A 128 -23.66 13.45 23.93
C ALA A 128 -23.93 12.01 23.46
N TYR A 129 -24.12 11.78 22.15
CA TYR A 129 -24.41 10.47 21.56
C TYR A 129 -23.24 9.88 20.76
N TRP A 130 -22.06 10.49 20.85
CA TRP A 130 -20.87 10.03 20.12
C TRP A 130 -20.45 8.61 20.51
N GLY A 131 -20.69 8.21 21.77
CA GLY A 131 -20.50 6.83 22.22
C GLY A 131 -21.35 5.81 21.45
N VAL A 132 -22.59 6.17 21.10
CA VAL A 132 -23.49 5.31 20.32
C VAL A 132 -22.96 5.12 18.90
N MET A 133 -22.41 6.18 18.29
CA MET A 133 -21.79 6.11 16.97
C MET A 133 -20.54 5.21 16.96
N LEU A 134 -19.69 5.32 17.99
CA LEU A 134 -18.53 4.45 18.15
C LEU A 134 -18.94 2.98 18.29
N ASP A 135 -19.97 2.69 19.07
CA ASP A 135 -20.47 1.32 19.23
C ASP A 135 -21.06 0.79 17.91
N ALA A 136 -21.82 1.62 17.19
CA ALA A 136 -22.38 1.27 15.88
C ALA A 136 -21.29 0.93 14.86
N ALA A 137 -20.21 1.72 14.80
CA ALA A 137 -19.08 1.49 13.89
C ALA A 137 -18.40 0.12 14.09
N LYS A 138 -18.40 -0.43 15.32
CA LYS A 138 -17.87 -1.78 15.60
C LYS A 138 -18.71 -2.90 14.98
N HIS A 139 -20.02 -2.68 14.87
CA HIS A 139 -20.98 -3.72 14.47
C HIS A 139 -21.39 -3.62 13.00
N PHE A 140 -21.24 -2.45 12.38
CA PHE A 140 -21.54 -2.27 10.97
C PHE A 140 -20.50 -2.93 10.05
N THR A 141 -20.95 -3.27 8.85
CA THR A 141 -20.11 -3.83 7.79
C THR A 141 -20.15 -2.93 6.55
N SER A 142 -19.15 -3.09 5.68
CA SER A 142 -19.11 -2.49 4.34
C SER A 142 -19.34 -0.97 4.34
N LYS A 143 -20.28 -0.46 3.52
CA LYS A 143 -20.59 0.96 3.33
C LYS A 143 -20.97 1.67 4.62
N ALA A 144 -21.88 1.08 5.40
CA ALA A 144 -22.37 1.68 6.64
C ALA A 144 -21.24 1.95 7.64
N ARG A 145 -20.31 0.99 7.77
CA ARG A 145 -19.13 1.15 8.61
C ARG A 145 -18.26 2.31 8.14
N GLY A 146 -17.89 2.33 6.85
CA GLY A 146 -17.02 3.37 6.30
C GLY A 146 -17.58 4.79 6.44
N LEU A 147 -18.88 4.97 6.18
CA LEU A 147 -19.57 6.24 6.37
C LEU A 147 -19.57 6.68 7.85
N THR A 148 -19.81 5.74 8.77
CA THR A 148 -19.80 6.01 10.22
C THR A 148 -18.40 6.37 10.71
N GLU A 149 -17.37 5.63 10.28
CA GLU A 149 -15.97 5.92 10.62
C GLU A 149 -15.54 7.31 10.13
N GLU A 150 -15.84 7.67 8.88
CA GLU A 150 -15.53 9.00 8.33
C GLU A 150 -16.32 10.12 9.05
N ALA A 151 -17.59 9.88 9.37
CA ALA A 151 -18.41 10.85 10.10
C ALA A 151 -17.85 11.11 11.51
N LEU A 152 -17.43 10.07 12.22
CA LEU A 152 -16.70 10.19 13.49
C LEU A 152 -15.41 11.00 13.31
N ILE A 153 -14.61 10.71 12.28
CA ILE A 153 -13.38 11.48 12.00
C ILE A 153 -13.67 12.97 11.77
N ARG A 154 -14.79 13.33 11.12
CA ARG A 154 -15.16 14.73 10.86
C ARG A 154 -15.73 15.46 12.07
N SER A 155 -16.59 14.79 12.83
CA SER A 155 -17.28 15.40 13.98
C SER A 155 -16.48 15.39 15.27
N ALA A 156 -15.35 14.65 15.32
CA ALA A 156 -14.48 14.62 16.48
C ALA A 156 -13.98 16.03 16.84
N GLY A 157 -14.44 16.55 17.98
CA GLY A 157 -13.90 17.67 18.74
C GLY A 157 -13.03 17.27 19.95
N VAL A 158 -12.47 18.26 20.65
CA VAL A 158 -11.63 18.08 21.86
C VAL A 158 -12.40 17.43 23.01
N GLU A 159 -13.70 17.72 23.11
CA GLU A 159 -14.63 17.14 24.07
C GLU A 159 -14.75 15.61 23.97
N HIS A 160 -14.38 15.02 22.83
CA HIS A 160 -14.42 13.57 22.61
C HIS A 160 -13.12 12.85 23.01
N ARG A 161 -12.09 13.56 23.51
CA ARG A 161 -10.76 12.99 23.79
C ARG A 161 -10.82 11.69 24.58
N GLU A 162 -11.50 11.67 25.72
CA GLU A 162 -11.55 10.49 26.58
C GLU A 162 -12.21 9.28 25.89
N LEU A 163 -13.28 9.51 25.12
CA LEU A 163 -13.97 8.48 24.35
C LEU A 163 -13.06 7.92 23.24
N VAL A 164 -12.37 8.81 22.51
CA VAL A 164 -11.43 8.44 21.45
C VAL A 164 -10.29 7.58 22.01
N LEU A 165 -9.63 8.04 23.07
CA LEU A 165 -8.51 7.32 23.69
C LEU A 165 -8.95 5.95 24.22
N LYS A 166 -10.12 5.87 24.86
CA LYS A 166 -10.68 4.60 25.33
C LYS A 166 -10.98 3.63 24.18
N ALA A 167 -11.54 4.13 23.08
CA ALA A 167 -11.94 3.33 21.93
C ALA A 167 -10.77 2.93 21.01
N PHE A 168 -9.66 3.69 21.04
CA PHE A 168 -8.55 3.57 20.08
C PHE A 168 -7.96 2.15 19.99
N SER A 169 -7.88 1.45 21.12
CA SER A 169 -7.33 0.09 21.17
C SER A 169 -8.09 -0.93 20.32
N GLU A 170 -9.38 -0.67 20.06
CA GLU A 170 -10.27 -1.53 19.26
C GLU A 170 -10.55 -0.93 17.87
N GLN A 171 -10.53 0.41 17.76
CA GLN A 171 -10.99 1.16 16.60
C GLN A 171 -9.87 2.06 16.03
N LEU A 172 -8.95 1.44 15.29
CA LEU A 172 -7.72 2.09 14.85
C LEU A 172 -7.91 3.16 13.76
N PHE A 173 -9.07 3.22 13.09
CA PHE A 173 -9.40 4.33 12.17
C PHE A 173 -9.37 5.70 12.87
N LEU A 174 -9.49 5.73 14.20
CA LEU A 174 -9.39 6.93 15.03
C LEU A 174 -7.97 7.53 15.05
N VAL A 175 -6.97 6.89 14.42
CA VAL A 175 -5.60 7.42 14.29
C VAL A 175 -5.57 8.80 13.64
N ASP A 176 -6.47 9.07 12.69
CA ASP A 176 -6.57 10.39 12.05
C ASP A 176 -7.03 11.46 13.06
N VAL A 177 -7.94 11.11 13.98
CA VAL A 177 -8.40 12.01 15.05
C VAL A 177 -7.28 12.26 16.06
N VAL A 178 -6.64 11.18 16.53
CA VAL A 178 -5.53 11.22 17.48
C VAL A 178 -4.38 12.08 16.93
N THR A 179 -4.05 11.93 15.64
CA THR A 179 -3.00 12.72 14.98
C THR A 179 -3.41 14.19 14.86
N ARG A 180 -4.63 14.47 14.40
CA ARG A 180 -5.14 15.85 14.21
C ARG A 180 -5.10 16.68 15.50
N TYR A 181 -5.43 16.06 16.63
CA TYR A 181 -5.48 16.74 17.92
C TYR A 181 -4.20 16.60 18.76
N GLY A 182 -3.15 15.97 18.22
CA GLY A 182 -1.87 15.83 18.93
C GLY A 182 -1.92 14.87 20.12
N TRP A 183 -2.79 13.86 20.10
CA TRP A 183 -2.91 12.85 21.17
C TRP A 183 -2.09 11.58 20.90
N VAL A 184 -1.13 11.67 19.97
CA VAL A 184 -0.36 10.52 19.50
C VAL A 184 0.41 9.84 20.65
N GLU A 185 0.99 10.63 21.55
CA GLU A 185 1.71 10.12 22.73
C GLU A 185 0.83 9.23 23.61
N ASP A 186 -0.42 9.64 23.86
CA ASP A 186 -1.37 8.89 24.69
C ASP A 186 -1.70 7.50 24.11
N CYS A 187 -1.55 7.36 22.78
CA CYS A 187 -1.89 6.14 22.04
C CYS A 187 -0.66 5.33 21.59
N ALA A 188 0.56 5.84 21.81
CA ALA A 188 1.78 5.33 21.18
C ALA A 188 2.01 3.83 21.46
N ASP A 189 1.81 3.38 22.70
CA ASP A 189 1.99 1.97 23.07
C ASP A 189 1.00 1.04 22.38
N THR A 190 -0.24 1.51 22.19
CA THR A 190 -1.24 0.77 21.42
C THR A 190 -0.83 0.66 19.96
N MET A 191 -0.36 1.77 19.35
CA MET A 191 0.11 1.76 17.96
C MET A 191 1.30 0.81 17.78
N ARG A 192 2.31 0.87 18.67
CA ARG A 192 3.47 -0.04 18.67
C ARG A 192 3.05 -1.50 18.76
N LYS A 193 2.14 -1.81 19.69
CA LYS A 193 1.61 -3.17 19.87
C LYS A 193 0.94 -3.68 18.60
N ARG A 194 0.18 -2.83 17.89
CA ARG A 194 -0.50 -3.20 16.64
C ARG A 194 0.46 -3.36 15.48
N LEU A 195 1.43 -2.46 15.32
CA LEU A 195 2.44 -2.57 14.26
C LEU A 195 3.37 -3.78 14.43
N LYS A 196 3.54 -4.28 15.66
CA LYS A 196 4.28 -5.52 15.93
C LYS A 196 3.50 -6.79 15.58
N ASP A 197 2.19 -6.72 15.32
CA ASP A 197 1.36 -7.87 14.96
C ASP A 197 1.39 -8.12 13.43
N PRO A 198 2.04 -9.20 12.95
CA PRO A 198 2.14 -9.47 11.52
C PRO A 198 0.79 -9.69 10.83
N LYS A 199 -0.22 -10.18 11.56
CA LYS A 199 -1.57 -10.39 11.02
C LYS A 199 -2.27 -9.06 10.79
N PHE A 200 -2.03 -8.09 11.67
CA PHE A 200 -2.56 -6.75 11.53
C PHE A 200 -1.91 -6.05 10.34
N THR A 201 -0.58 -6.01 10.32
CA THR A 201 0.18 -5.31 9.27
C THR A 201 -0.11 -5.90 7.89
N SER A 202 -0.39 -7.21 7.78
CA SER A 202 -0.72 -7.88 6.51
C SER A 202 -2.15 -7.66 5.99
N ASN A 203 -3.13 -7.39 6.87
CA ASN A 203 -4.55 -7.33 6.48
C ASN A 203 -5.14 -5.92 6.47
N ARG A 204 -4.50 -4.94 7.13
CA ARG A 204 -5.01 -3.57 7.28
C ARG A 204 -3.94 -2.54 6.91
N MET A 205 -3.55 -2.54 5.65
CA MET A 205 -2.44 -1.70 5.16
C MET A 205 -2.69 -0.20 5.30
N GLY A 206 -3.94 0.24 5.10
CA GLY A 206 -4.33 1.63 5.28
C GLY A 206 -4.09 2.10 6.71
N ASP A 207 -4.71 1.40 7.66
CA ASP A 207 -4.51 1.64 9.10
C ASP A 207 -3.03 1.54 9.48
N THR A 208 -2.29 0.54 8.97
CA THR A 208 -0.87 0.33 9.26
C THR A 208 -0.03 1.54 8.86
N THR A 209 -0.29 2.10 7.68
CA THR A 209 0.43 3.28 7.19
C THR A 209 0.13 4.50 8.05
N GLN A 210 -1.13 4.72 8.42
CA GLN A 210 -1.51 5.84 9.28
C GLN A 210 -0.90 5.72 10.69
N LEU A 211 -0.89 4.52 11.28
CA LEU A 211 -0.26 4.28 12.59
C LEU A 211 1.24 4.52 12.55
N LEU A 212 1.91 4.08 11.49
CA LEU A 212 3.34 4.31 11.29
C LEU A 212 3.64 5.80 11.15
N VAL A 213 2.88 6.53 10.32
CA VAL A 213 3.02 7.98 10.15
C VAL A 213 2.80 8.72 11.48
N ALA A 214 1.77 8.33 12.24
CA ALA A 214 1.49 8.92 13.54
C ALA A 214 2.67 8.70 14.50
N LEU A 215 3.14 7.46 14.68
CA LEU A 215 4.31 7.19 15.54
C LEU A 215 5.58 7.89 15.07
N ALA A 216 5.81 7.96 13.75
CA ALA A 216 6.95 8.66 13.16
C ALA A 216 7.01 10.15 13.53
N SER A 217 5.84 10.79 13.75
CA SER A 217 5.75 12.18 14.20
C SER A 217 6.26 12.42 15.63
N LEU A 218 6.38 11.38 16.46
CA LEU A 218 6.96 11.48 17.79
C LEU A 218 8.49 11.53 17.76
N HIS A 219 9.11 11.20 16.62
CA HIS A 219 10.57 11.17 16.45
C HIS A 219 11.29 10.32 17.51
N ASP A 220 10.64 9.25 17.96
CA ASP A 220 11.17 8.35 18.98
C ASP A 220 12.10 7.29 18.36
N GLU A 221 13.39 7.38 18.65
CA GLU A 221 14.41 6.46 18.09
C GLU A 221 14.13 4.98 18.44
N ARG A 222 13.39 4.71 19.52
CA ARG A 222 13.00 3.35 19.92
C ARG A 222 12.12 2.67 18.87
N ASP A 223 11.47 3.44 18.01
CA ASP A 223 10.57 2.95 16.97
C ASP A 223 11.28 2.70 15.64
N PHE A 224 12.57 3.05 15.48
CA PHE A 224 13.28 2.90 14.20
C PHE A 224 13.35 1.45 13.73
N THR A 225 13.67 0.50 14.62
CA THR A 225 13.66 -0.93 14.28
C THR A 225 12.26 -1.39 13.87
N LEU A 226 11.22 -0.89 14.55
CA LEU A 226 9.84 -1.20 14.22
C LEU A 226 9.46 -0.66 12.84
N PHE A 227 9.85 0.57 12.50
CA PHE A 227 9.59 1.16 11.19
C PHE A 227 10.27 0.36 10.07
N ALA A 228 11.53 -0.05 10.26
CA ALA A 228 12.23 -0.91 9.32
C ALA A 228 11.55 -2.28 9.16
N ASP A 229 11.09 -2.89 10.25
CA ASP A 229 10.38 -4.18 10.22
C ASP A 229 9.01 -4.09 9.54
N VAL A 230 8.24 -3.03 9.80
CA VAL A 230 6.95 -2.80 9.12
C VAL A 230 7.17 -2.56 7.64
N LEU A 231 8.15 -1.72 7.27
CA LEU A 231 8.48 -1.46 5.88
C LEU A 231 8.90 -2.75 5.14
N ARG A 232 9.69 -3.60 5.80
CA ARG A 232 10.15 -4.90 5.29
C ARG A 232 9.03 -5.93 5.14
N SER A 233 8.06 -5.95 6.06
CA SER A 233 6.98 -6.96 6.08
C SER A 233 5.74 -6.58 5.28
N THR A 234 5.63 -5.31 4.86
CA THR A 234 4.52 -4.82 4.04
C THR A 234 4.58 -5.42 2.63
N ARG A 235 3.51 -6.07 2.18
CA ARG A 235 3.49 -6.83 0.92
C ARG A 235 3.08 -6.02 -0.32
N TYR A 236 2.48 -4.86 -0.09
CA TYR A 236 1.88 -4.07 -1.15
C TYR A 236 2.74 -2.84 -1.42
N GLY A 237 3.20 -2.76 -2.66
CA GLY A 237 4.19 -1.76 -3.00
C GLY A 237 3.76 -0.32 -2.89
N TYR A 238 2.49 -0.08 -3.21
CA TYR A 238 1.84 1.19 -2.93
C TYR A 238 2.01 1.67 -1.48
N TRP A 239 1.71 0.78 -0.53
CA TRP A 239 1.76 1.10 0.89
C TRP A 239 3.20 1.24 1.39
N GLN A 240 4.12 0.44 0.86
CA GLN A 240 5.56 0.58 1.14
C GLN A 240 6.09 1.93 0.69
N ALA A 241 5.81 2.36 -0.54
CA ALA A 241 6.25 3.66 -1.04
C ALA A 241 5.70 4.81 -0.18
N ARG A 242 4.43 4.72 0.23
CA ARG A 242 3.81 5.69 1.12
C ARG A 242 4.44 5.71 2.52
N MET A 243 4.75 4.55 3.10
CA MET A 243 5.48 4.45 4.37
C MET A 243 6.90 5.01 4.24
N ALA A 244 7.65 4.62 3.21
CA ALA A 244 9.00 5.12 2.96
C ALA A 244 9.00 6.65 2.84
N ARG A 245 8.05 7.23 2.09
CA ARG A 245 7.87 8.68 2.00
C ARG A 245 7.63 9.32 3.36
N ALA A 246 6.75 8.76 4.17
CA ALA A 246 6.50 9.26 5.53
C ALA A 246 7.75 9.21 6.42
N LEU A 247 8.59 8.18 6.25
CA LEU A 247 9.81 8.01 7.03
C LEU A 247 10.96 8.91 6.57
N THR A 248 10.93 9.48 5.36
CA THR A 248 11.96 10.43 4.89
C THR A 248 12.08 11.68 5.78
N THR A 249 11.02 12.05 6.48
CA THR A 249 10.98 13.27 7.30
C THR A 249 11.29 13.00 8.77
N VAL A 250 11.58 11.75 9.16
CA VAL A 250 11.88 11.37 10.55
C VAL A 250 13.36 11.65 10.84
N PRO A 251 13.70 12.59 11.74
CA PRO A 251 15.08 12.89 12.08
C PRO A 251 15.78 11.66 12.65
N GLY A 252 17.01 11.39 12.19
CA GLY A 252 17.84 10.28 12.68
C GLY A 252 17.48 8.89 12.12
N PHE A 253 16.33 8.73 11.46
CA PHE A 253 15.97 7.47 10.84
C PHE A 253 16.77 7.26 9.54
N ASP A 254 17.57 6.19 9.50
CA ASP A 254 18.31 5.80 8.30
C ASP A 254 17.40 5.02 7.35
N LEU A 255 16.64 5.76 6.53
CA LEU A 255 15.78 5.17 5.51
C LEU A 255 16.59 4.38 4.48
N ASP A 256 17.83 4.75 4.17
CA ASP A 256 18.64 4.07 3.17
C ASP A 256 19.11 2.69 3.67
N ALA A 257 19.49 2.59 4.94
CA ALA A 257 19.81 1.31 5.56
C ALA A 257 18.58 0.41 5.68
N ALA A 258 17.44 0.98 6.09
CA ALA A 258 16.16 0.25 6.13
C ALA A 258 15.75 -0.20 4.72
N ALA A 259 15.95 0.65 3.72
CA ALA A 259 15.75 0.36 2.32
C ALA A 259 16.61 -0.84 1.91
N THR A 260 17.93 -0.71 2.02
CA THR A 260 18.89 -1.76 1.68
C THR A 260 18.58 -3.11 2.36
N SER A 261 18.22 -3.08 3.65
CA SER A 261 17.88 -4.30 4.40
C SER A 261 16.64 -5.00 3.85
N ALA A 262 15.58 -4.27 3.53
CA ALA A 262 14.36 -4.87 2.98
C ALA A 262 14.56 -5.35 1.53
N TRP A 263 15.38 -4.67 0.73
CA TRP A 263 15.76 -5.15 -0.61
C TRP A 263 16.51 -6.49 -0.54
N ARG A 264 17.50 -6.63 0.35
CA ARG A 264 18.23 -7.90 0.52
C ARG A 264 17.32 -9.04 0.95
N TYR A 265 16.34 -8.76 1.80
CA TYR A 265 15.34 -9.74 2.22
C TYR A 265 14.50 -10.22 1.02
N TYR A 266 14.20 -9.31 0.10
CA TYR A 266 13.54 -9.62 -1.16
C TYR A 266 14.42 -10.53 -2.05
N GLU A 267 15.69 -10.17 -2.27
CA GLU A 267 16.62 -10.92 -3.16
C GLU A 267 16.80 -12.39 -2.74
N GLN A 268 16.63 -12.68 -1.44
CA GLN A 268 16.66 -14.03 -0.89
C GLN A 268 15.43 -14.88 -1.24
N GLY A 269 14.53 -14.38 -2.11
CA GLY A 269 13.37 -15.11 -2.61
C GLY A 269 12.26 -15.27 -1.57
N GLN A 270 12.28 -14.49 -0.48
CA GLN A 270 11.25 -14.58 0.55
C GLN A 270 9.90 -14.02 0.09
N TYR A 271 9.88 -13.18 -0.95
CA TYR A 271 8.71 -12.44 -1.41
C TYR A 271 8.73 -12.13 -2.92
N PRO A 272 8.87 -13.13 -3.82
CA PRO A 272 9.18 -12.91 -5.23
C PRO A 272 8.20 -11.98 -5.97
N ASP A 273 6.91 -11.99 -5.60
CA ASP A 273 5.84 -11.21 -6.23
C ASP A 273 5.80 -9.71 -5.79
N HIS A 274 6.77 -9.26 -4.99
CA HIS A 274 6.71 -7.99 -4.26
C HIS A 274 7.89 -7.03 -4.55
N GLN A 275 8.68 -7.27 -5.61
CA GLN A 275 9.82 -6.41 -6.02
C GLN A 275 9.43 -4.94 -6.18
N ASP A 276 8.28 -4.77 -6.82
CA ASP A 276 7.79 -3.54 -7.40
C ASP A 276 7.70 -2.39 -6.39
N GLY A 277 7.23 -2.73 -5.19
CA GLY A 277 6.90 -1.75 -4.17
C GLY A 277 8.04 -0.98 -3.55
N PHE A 278 9.18 -1.62 -3.59
CA PHE A 278 10.32 -1.22 -2.81
C PHE A 278 11.46 -0.72 -3.68
N ALA A 279 11.35 -0.95 -4.98
CA ALA A 279 12.30 -0.53 -5.99
C ALA A 279 12.63 0.97 -5.88
N VAL A 280 11.63 1.83 -5.70
CA VAL A 280 11.87 3.29 -5.64
C VAL A 280 12.69 3.68 -4.41
N ALA A 281 12.36 3.14 -3.23
CA ALA A 281 13.11 3.41 -2.01
C ALA A 281 14.52 2.82 -2.06
N ALA A 282 14.67 1.58 -2.54
CA ALA A 282 15.98 0.94 -2.71
C ALA A 282 16.84 1.66 -3.76
N ALA A 283 16.26 2.12 -4.86
CA ALA A 283 16.97 2.91 -5.86
C ALA A 283 17.40 4.28 -5.30
N ARG A 284 16.58 4.94 -4.46
CA ARG A 284 17.01 6.15 -3.72
C ARG A 284 18.21 5.87 -2.81
N ALA A 285 18.32 4.67 -2.27
CA ALA A 285 19.45 4.21 -1.46
C ALA A 285 20.65 3.69 -2.28
N GLY A 286 20.64 3.83 -3.60
CA GLY A 286 21.75 3.44 -4.47
C GLY A 286 21.81 1.96 -4.87
N ILE A 287 20.74 1.19 -4.63
CA ILE A 287 20.68 -0.21 -5.05
C ILE A 287 20.46 -0.30 -6.57
N ALA A 288 21.50 -0.67 -7.31
CA ALA A 288 21.49 -0.69 -8.79
C ALA A 288 20.41 -1.61 -9.37
N ALA A 289 20.20 -2.78 -8.77
CA ALA A 289 19.18 -3.73 -9.21
C ALA A 289 17.74 -3.20 -9.08
N ALA A 290 17.52 -2.20 -8.22
CA ALA A 290 16.21 -1.59 -7.99
C ALA A 290 15.87 -0.48 -9.00
N LEU A 291 16.87 0.11 -9.64
CA LEU A 291 16.68 1.19 -10.61
C LEU A 291 15.88 0.75 -11.86
N PRO A 292 16.18 -0.38 -12.54
CA PRO A 292 15.37 -0.83 -13.68
C PRO A 292 13.90 -1.01 -13.34
N ILE A 293 13.59 -1.50 -12.13
CA ILE A 293 12.21 -1.70 -11.67
C ILE A 293 11.52 -0.34 -11.44
N SER A 294 12.26 0.64 -10.90
CA SER A 294 11.76 2.01 -10.78
C SER A 294 11.47 2.63 -12.15
N VAL A 295 12.31 2.39 -13.16
CA VAL A 295 12.05 2.82 -14.54
C VAL A 295 10.77 2.19 -15.09
N LEU A 296 10.56 0.89 -14.88
CA LEU A 296 9.34 0.19 -15.29
C LEU A 296 8.08 0.80 -14.65
N HIS A 297 8.15 1.17 -13.37
CA HIS A 297 7.04 1.86 -12.69
C HIS A 297 6.77 3.25 -13.26
N ALA A 298 7.82 4.06 -13.45
CA ALA A 298 7.65 5.41 -13.98
C ALA A 298 7.03 5.39 -15.40
N ALA A 299 7.38 4.38 -16.20
CA ALA A 299 6.86 4.16 -17.55
C ALA A 299 5.41 3.64 -17.60
N GLY A 300 4.81 3.29 -16.46
CA GLY A 300 3.42 2.81 -16.41
C GLY A 300 3.19 1.50 -17.20
N GLY A 301 4.21 0.65 -17.31
CA GLY A 301 4.15 -0.56 -18.12
C GLY A 301 2.99 -1.48 -17.72
N LYS A 302 2.18 -1.91 -18.70
CA LYS A 302 1.01 -2.81 -18.57
C LYS A 302 1.28 -4.17 -17.89
N GLY A 303 2.54 -4.48 -17.56
CA GLY A 303 2.96 -5.71 -16.89
C GLY A 303 2.93 -5.65 -15.36
N THR A 304 2.93 -4.46 -14.75
CA THR A 304 2.86 -4.36 -13.29
C THR A 304 1.39 -4.29 -12.87
N LYS A 305 0.80 -5.43 -12.48
CA LYS A 305 -0.57 -5.50 -11.93
C LYS A 305 -0.78 -4.61 -10.68
N TRP A 306 0.27 -3.96 -10.20
CA TRP A 306 0.37 -3.35 -8.88
C TRP A 306 0.90 -1.91 -8.88
N SER A 307 1.20 -1.28 -10.03
CA SER A 307 1.58 0.13 -10.03
C SER A 307 0.34 1.01 -9.82
N SER A 308 0.16 1.52 -8.60
CA SER A 308 -0.76 2.63 -8.37
C SER A 308 -0.18 3.91 -8.97
N GLY A 309 -1.04 4.89 -9.29
CA GLY A 309 -0.60 6.20 -9.77
C GLY A 309 0.46 6.84 -8.84
N GLU A 310 0.27 6.73 -7.52
CA GLU A 310 1.25 7.25 -6.55
C GLU A 310 2.65 6.59 -6.68
N LEU A 311 2.73 5.26 -6.88
CA LEU A 311 4.03 4.59 -7.08
C LEU A 311 4.71 5.04 -8.38
N GLN A 312 3.92 5.24 -9.45
CA GLN A 312 4.44 5.78 -10.71
C GLN A 312 4.97 7.20 -10.50
N ASP A 313 4.24 8.05 -9.78
CA ASP A 313 4.64 9.43 -9.51
C ASP A 313 5.91 9.50 -8.65
N GLU A 314 6.05 8.62 -7.66
CA GLU A 314 7.28 8.49 -6.88
C GLU A 314 8.47 8.03 -7.73
N ALA A 315 8.25 7.06 -8.62
CA ALA A 315 9.28 6.60 -9.55
C ALA A 315 9.69 7.70 -10.55
N ARG A 316 8.73 8.46 -11.09
CA ARG A 316 8.99 9.62 -11.96
C ARG A 316 9.77 10.70 -11.21
N ALA A 317 9.40 10.98 -9.96
CA ALA A 317 10.12 11.94 -9.14
C ALA A 317 11.58 11.51 -8.91
N LEU A 318 11.81 10.24 -8.56
CA LEU A 318 13.17 9.69 -8.46
C LEU A 318 13.99 9.91 -9.73
N LEU A 319 13.45 9.53 -10.89
CA LEU A 319 14.19 9.60 -12.17
C LEU A 319 14.43 11.06 -12.61
N ARG A 320 13.47 11.95 -12.39
CA ARG A 320 13.64 13.38 -12.63
C ARG A 320 14.72 13.96 -11.75
N ASP A 321 14.66 13.69 -10.44
CA ASP A 321 15.53 14.35 -9.46
C ASP A 321 16.98 13.82 -9.53
N HIS A 322 17.17 12.56 -9.93
CA HIS A 322 18.50 11.95 -10.05
C HIS A 322 19.07 12.06 -11.48
N LEU A 323 18.29 11.73 -12.50
CA LEU A 323 18.76 11.58 -13.89
C LEU A 323 18.30 12.69 -14.82
N GLY A 324 17.49 13.65 -14.34
CA GLY A 324 16.88 14.69 -15.18
C GLY A 324 15.86 14.14 -16.17
N LEU A 325 15.36 12.92 -15.95
CA LEU A 325 14.45 12.24 -16.86
C LEU A 325 13.00 12.62 -16.51
N HIS A 326 12.39 13.45 -17.36
CA HIS A 326 10.98 13.81 -17.26
C HIS A 326 10.14 12.79 -18.03
N ILE A 327 9.23 12.09 -17.37
CA ILE A 327 8.37 11.08 -18.02
C ILE A 327 6.92 11.49 -17.79
N ASP A 328 6.23 11.87 -18.86
CA ASP A 328 4.78 12.06 -18.81
C ASP A 328 4.07 10.70 -18.92
N ALA A 329 2.78 10.67 -18.60
CA ALA A 329 1.98 9.44 -18.58
C ALA A 329 1.99 8.67 -19.92
N ASP A 330 2.14 9.39 -21.04
CA ASP A 330 2.14 8.83 -22.39
C ASP A 330 3.55 8.45 -22.90
N ASP A 331 4.62 8.88 -22.20
CA ASP A 331 6.01 8.75 -22.66
C ASP A 331 6.70 7.48 -22.17
N GLY A 332 5.96 6.56 -21.54
CA GLY A 332 6.52 5.35 -20.94
C GLY A 332 7.39 4.52 -21.88
N THR A 333 6.97 4.34 -23.14
CA THR A 333 7.75 3.63 -24.16
C THR A 333 9.10 4.29 -24.43
N ALA A 334 9.12 5.62 -24.48
CA ALA A 334 10.31 6.39 -24.80
C ALA A 334 11.29 6.41 -23.60
N ALA A 335 10.76 6.45 -22.37
CA ALA A 335 11.54 6.26 -21.15
C ALA A 335 12.24 4.89 -21.10
N LEU A 336 11.52 3.82 -21.47
CA LEU A 336 12.08 2.47 -21.53
C LEU A 336 13.15 2.34 -22.61
N ALA A 337 12.92 2.90 -23.81
CA ALA A 337 13.91 2.91 -24.88
C ALA A 337 15.18 3.66 -24.49
N TRP A 338 15.05 4.81 -23.81
CA TRP A 338 16.20 5.52 -23.25
C TRP A 338 16.96 4.65 -22.25
N TRP A 339 16.26 4.06 -21.28
CA TRP A 339 16.88 3.21 -20.28
C TRP A 339 17.67 2.06 -20.90
N GLU A 340 17.12 1.35 -21.88
CA GLU A 340 17.83 0.27 -22.57
C GLU A 340 19.13 0.74 -23.24
N SER A 341 19.14 1.96 -23.81
CA SER A 341 20.35 2.55 -24.42
C SER A 341 21.37 3.09 -23.41
N ALA A 342 20.92 3.42 -22.19
CA ALA A 342 21.69 4.18 -21.22
C ALA A 342 22.11 3.38 -19.98
N LYS A 343 21.47 2.23 -19.68
CA LYS A 343 21.64 1.48 -18.43
C LYS A 343 23.09 1.17 -18.09
N ASP A 344 23.91 0.87 -19.10
CA ASP A 344 25.33 0.55 -18.92
C ASP A 344 26.20 1.77 -18.60
N GLN A 345 25.66 2.99 -18.72
CA GLN A 345 26.33 4.24 -18.37
C GLN A 345 25.80 4.85 -17.07
N VAL A 346 24.67 4.36 -16.56
CA VAL A 346 24.07 4.87 -15.32
C VAL A 346 24.84 4.34 -14.11
N ARG A 347 25.26 5.23 -13.22
CA ARG A 347 26.07 4.92 -12.03
C ARG A 347 25.54 5.62 -10.79
N TRP A 348 25.65 4.96 -9.65
CA TRP A 348 25.42 5.60 -8.36
C TRP A 348 26.66 6.39 -7.96
N ASP A 349 26.48 7.66 -7.67
CA ASP A 349 27.49 8.52 -7.05
C ASP A 349 27.23 8.53 -5.54
N ALA A 350 28.15 7.94 -4.78
CA ALA A 350 28.04 7.82 -3.33
C ALA A 350 28.21 9.16 -2.60
N ASP A 351 28.97 10.09 -3.18
CA ASP A 351 29.24 11.40 -2.57
C ASP A 351 28.03 12.31 -2.71
N THR A 352 27.42 12.35 -3.91
CA THR A 352 26.22 13.16 -4.15
C THR A 352 24.91 12.45 -3.83
N ARG A 353 24.97 11.14 -3.57
CA ARG A 353 23.81 10.25 -3.37
C ARG A 353 22.80 10.37 -4.50
N ARG A 354 23.30 10.39 -5.73
CA ARG A 354 22.48 10.52 -6.95
C ARG A 354 22.87 9.48 -7.99
N TRP A 355 21.89 9.13 -8.82
CA TRP A 355 22.20 8.41 -10.06
C TRP A 355 22.72 9.42 -11.07
N THR A 356 23.79 9.08 -11.75
CA THR A 356 24.40 9.87 -12.83
C THR A 356 24.40 9.04 -14.10
N GLY A 357 24.34 9.69 -15.27
CA GLY A 357 24.26 8.99 -16.54
C GLY A 357 24.18 9.95 -17.73
N PRO A 358 24.02 9.42 -18.95
CA PRO A 358 23.86 10.24 -20.14
C PRO A 358 22.60 11.09 -20.03
N LYS A 359 22.67 12.31 -20.56
CA LYS A 359 21.53 13.23 -20.53
C LYS A 359 20.34 12.59 -21.26
N PRO A 360 19.16 12.52 -20.63
CA PRO A 360 18.00 11.95 -21.29
C PRO A 360 17.54 12.84 -22.45
N PRO A 361 16.87 12.24 -23.46
CA PRO A 361 16.23 13.02 -24.50
C PRO A 361 15.22 13.96 -23.85
N VAL A 362 15.14 15.18 -24.37
CA VAL A 362 14.04 16.08 -24.02
C VAL A 362 12.81 15.52 -24.70
N PHE A 363 11.94 14.84 -23.96
CA PHE A 363 10.61 14.53 -24.48
C PHE A 363 9.91 15.87 -24.68
N PRO A 364 9.36 16.14 -25.87
CA PRO A 364 8.62 17.36 -26.08
C PRO A 364 7.48 17.37 -25.08
N LEU A 365 7.58 18.24 -24.06
CA LEU A 365 6.43 18.58 -23.22
C LEU A 365 5.29 18.84 -24.18
N LYS A 366 4.22 18.04 -24.11
CA LYS A 366 3.03 18.30 -24.93
C LYS A 366 2.73 19.77 -24.72
N GLN A 367 2.88 20.56 -25.80
CA GLN A 367 2.43 21.95 -25.77
C GLN A 367 1.00 21.87 -25.25
N GLU A 368 0.75 22.46 -24.08
CA GLU A 368 -0.60 22.57 -23.55
C GLU A 368 -1.43 23.08 -24.74
N GLN A 369 -2.31 22.22 -25.27
CA GLN A 369 -3.23 22.68 -26.30
C GLN A 369 -3.90 23.90 -25.67
N PRO A 370 -3.81 25.09 -26.30
CA PRO A 370 -4.34 26.29 -25.71
C PRO A 370 -5.76 25.97 -25.28
N ALA A 371 -6.03 26.15 -23.99
CA ALA A 371 -7.34 25.85 -23.41
C ALA A 371 -8.37 26.40 -24.38
N ILE A 372 -9.18 25.51 -24.97
CA ILE A 372 -10.25 25.92 -25.87
C ILE A 372 -11.14 26.79 -24.99
N THR A 373 -10.99 28.11 -25.08
CA THR A 373 -11.89 29.05 -24.45
C THR A 373 -13.27 28.63 -24.91
N PRO A 374 -14.18 28.22 -24.01
CA PRO A 374 -15.54 27.92 -24.41
C PRO A 374 -16.03 29.14 -25.17
N GLY A 375 -16.35 28.96 -26.45
CA GLY A 375 -16.87 30.03 -27.27
C GLY A 375 -18.02 30.66 -26.49
N ALA A 376 -17.98 31.99 -26.38
CA ALA A 376 -19.14 32.74 -25.96
C ALA A 376 -20.30 32.27 -26.83
N ASN A 377 -21.24 31.54 -26.22
CA ASN A 377 -22.55 31.33 -26.81
C ASN A 377 -23.24 32.69 -26.78
N ASP A 378 -22.96 33.51 -27.79
CA ASP A 378 -23.97 34.43 -28.30
C ASP A 378 -24.96 33.55 -29.07
N PHE A 379 -26.09 33.27 -28.41
CA PHE A 379 -27.46 33.01 -28.90
C PHE A 379 -28.20 31.96 -28.03
#